data_AF-A0A7J4RCJ9-F1
#
_entry.id   AF-A0A7J4RCJ9-F1
#
_cell.length_a   1.000
_cell.length_b   1.000
_cell.length_c   1.000
_cell.angle_alpha   90.00
_cell.angle_beta   90.00
_cell.angle_gamma   90.00
#
_symmetry.space_group_name_H-M   'P 1'
#
loop_
_entity.id
_entity.type
_entity.pdbx_description
1 polymer ?
#
loop_
_entity_poly.entity_id
_entity_poly.type
_entity_poly.pdbx_seq_one_letter_code
_entity_poly.pdbx_strand_id
1 'polypeptide(L)'
;MSEGSVNVESRTSSQDKRWTIMAALLGTNTAIMLFQGMEQEVNPTQIREVALTIIAATLPFQAIYFLIYTFLLENNGRLSRHMVKKLNTASNVCQLFAYASLVGVSMLWYNLSTYVGVAFLISTAFAMVLVRYAMTTDDESREEMNATATEQGS
;
A
#
# COMPACT_ATOMS: atom_id res chain seq x y z
N MET A 1 -18.95 -30.49 -16.46
CA MET A 1 -18.22 -29.99 -15.28
C MET A 1 -16.88 -29.46 -15.75
N SER A 2 -16.67 -28.14 -15.66
CA SER A 2 -15.40 -27.48 -15.99
C SER A 2 -15.04 -26.53 -14.84
N GLU A 3 -14.72 -27.11 -13.68
CA GLU A 3 -14.31 -26.40 -12.46
C GLU A 3 -12.81 -26.06 -12.47
N GLY A 4 -12.34 -25.48 -13.58
CA GLY A 4 -10.90 -25.32 -13.82
C GLY A 4 -10.46 -23.97 -14.37
N SER A 5 -11.33 -22.96 -14.47
CA SER A 5 -10.90 -21.61 -14.81
C SER A 5 -10.26 -20.95 -13.60
N VAL A 6 -9.05 -21.43 -13.28
CA VAL A 6 -8.18 -20.81 -12.30
C VAL A 6 -8.06 -19.34 -12.67
N ASN A 7 -8.46 -18.52 -11.72
CA ASN A 7 -8.58 -17.07 -11.74
C ASN A 7 -7.22 -16.35 -11.89
N VAL A 8 -6.46 -16.69 -12.93
CA VAL A 8 -5.10 -16.19 -13.20
C VAL A 8 -5.15 -14.69 -13.49
N GLU A 9 -6.18 -14.23 -14.22
CA GLU A 9 -6.35 -12.83 -14.61
C GLU A 9 -6.68 -11.89 -13.42
N SER A 10 -7.41 -12.37 -12.39
CA SER A 10 -7.63 -11.52 -11.23
C SER A 10 -6.40 -11.42 -10.34
N ARG A 11 -5.55 -12.47 -10.31
CA ARG A 11 -4.32 -12.46 -9.53
C ARG A 11 -3.31 -11.49 -10.11
N THR A 12 -3.11 -11.51 -11.43
CA THR A 12 -2.28 -10.52 -12.16
C THR A 12 -2.83 -9.11 -11.96
N SER A 13 -4.12 -8.88 -12.21
CA SER A 13 -4.78 -7.58 -12.01
C SER A 13 -4.62 -7.01 -10.58
N SER A 14 -4.77 -7.85 -9.56
CA SER A 14 -4.61 -7.41 -8.16
C SER A 14 -3.15 -7.12 -7.79
N GLN A 15 -2.20 -7.83 -8.39
CA GLN A 15 -0.76 -7.60 -8.20
C GLN A 15 -0.33 -6.31 -8.91
N ASP A 16 -0.81 -6.06 -10.12
CA ASP A 16 -0.51 -4.87 -10.92
C ASP A 16 -1.00 -3.60 -10.21
N LYS A 17 -2.21 -3.63 -9.62
CA LYS A 17 -2.73 -2.51 -8.82
C LYS A 17 -1.86 -2.20 -7.60
N ARG A 18 -1.38 -3.23 -6.88
CA ARG A 18 -0.49 -3.07 -5.71
C ARG A 18 0.88 -2.53 -6.14
N TRP A 19 1.38 -2.95 -7.29
CA TRP A 19 2.63 -2.49 -7.86
C TRP A 19 2.59 -0.99 -8.23
N THR A 20 1.55 -0.54 -8.94
CA THR A 20 1.41 0.87 -9.31
C THR A 20 1.40 1.79 -8.09
N ILE A 21 0.72 1.39 -7.02
CA ILE A 21 0.68 2.14 -5.75
C ILE A 21 2.07 2.24 -5.13
N MET A 22 2.81 1.13 -5.08
CA MET A 22 4.17 1.10 -4.50
C MET A 22 5.18 1.88 -5.33
N ALA A 23 5.08 1.83 -6.66
CA ALA A 23 5.91 2.63 -7.56
C ALA A 23 5.66 4.13 -7.39
N ALA A 24 4.38 4.53 -7.28
CA ALA A 24 4.02 5.91 -7.00
C ALA A 24 4.59 6.36 -5.63
N LEU A 25 4.45 5.53 -4.61
CA LEU A 25 4.92 5.82 -3.25
C LEU A 25 6.46 5.95 -3.20
N LEU A 26 7.20 5.07 -3.87
CA LEU A 26 8.66 5.18 -4.02
C LEU A 26 9.06 6.49 -4.72
N GLY A 27 8.40 6.83 -5.82
CA GLY A 27 8.64 8.07 -6.56
C GLY A 27 8.37 9.32 -5.72
N THR A 28 7.25 9.35 -5.00
CA THR A 28 6.88 10.45 -4.09
C THR A 28 7.89 10.61 -2.96
N ASN A 29 8.28 9.51 -2.29
CA ASN A 29 9.27 9.56 -1.22
C ASN A 29 10.64 10.04 -1.69
N THR A 30 11.07 9.61 -2.89
CA THR A 30 12.32 10.06 -3.50
C THR A 30 12.27 11.55 -3.83
N ALA A 31 11.17 12.04 -4.41
CA ALA A 31 10.98 13.46 -4.69
C ALA A 31 10.97 14.29 -3.40
N ILE A 32 10.25 13.83 -2.37
CA ILE A 32 10.23 14.47 -1.05
C ILE A 32 11.64 14.57 -0.49
N MET A 33 12.42 13.48 -0.51
CA MET A 33 13.79 13.49 -0.01
C MET A 33 14.65 14.52 -0.74
N LEU A 34 14.53 14.65 -2.06
CA LEU A 34 15.28 15.63 -2.84
C LEU A 34 14.89 17.07 -2.47
N PHE A 35 13.61 17.42 -2.57
CA PHE A 35 13.17 18.81 -2.35
C PHE A 35 13.28 19.23 -0.89
N GLN A 36 12.89 18.37 0.04
CA GLN A 36 12.94 18.69 1.46
C GLN A 36 14.33 18.53 2.05
N GLY A 37 15.19 17.70 1.44
CA GLY A 37 16.60 17.64 1.76
C GLY A 37 17.29 18.96 1.44
N MET A 38 17.05 19.52 0.25
CA MET A 38 17.55 20.85 -0.11
C MET A 38 17.03 21.93 0.84
N GLU A 39 15.72 21.94 1.13
CA GLU A 39 15.14 22.89 2.08
C GLU A 39 15.69 22.72 3.51
N GLN A 40 16.05 21.50 3.92
CA GLN A 40 16.68 21.23 5.21
C GLN A 40 18.12 21.79 5.28
N GLU A 41 18.86 21.77 4.18
CA GLU A 41 20.20 22.39 4.12
C GLU A 41 20.13 23.91 4.26
N VAL A 42 19.09 24.55 3.70
CA VAL A 42 18.91 26.02 3.76
C VAL A 42 18.28 26.46 5.08
N ASN A 43 17.22 25.78 5.54
CA ASN A 43 16.46 26.11 6.74
C ASN A 43 16.25 24.85 7.60
N PRO A 44 17.22 24.51 8.47
CA PRO A 44 17.19 23.26 9.21
C PRO A 44 16.12 23.26 10.29
N THR A 45 15.30 22.21 10.31
CA THR A 45 14.34 21.95 11.39
C THR A 45 14.43 20.50 11.85
N GLN A 46 14.35 20.27 13.16
CA GLN A 46 14.49 18.91 13.71
C GLN A 46 13.35 17.98 13.28
N ILE A 47 12.13 18.50 13.16
CA ILE A 47 10.96 17.70 12.72
C ILE A 47 11.17 17.19 11.29
N ARG A 48 11.69 18.04 10.39
CA ARG A 48 11.98 17.65 9.01
C ARG A 48 13.10 16.64 8.93
N GLU A 49 14.14 16.77 9.75
CA GLU A 49 15.24 15.79 9.81
C GLU A 49 14.76 14.40 10.22
N VAL A 50 13.92 14.31 11.26
CA VAL A 50 13.33 13.04 11.70
C VAL A 50 12.41 12.47 10.61
N ALA A 51 11.57 13.30 10.00
CA ALA A 51 10.69 12.88 8.91
C ALA A 51 11.48 12.33 7.71
N LEU A 52 12.53 13.05 7.28
CA LEU A 52 13.42 12.63 6.20
C LEU A 52 14.18 11.35 6.55
N THR A 53 14.62 11.20 7.80
CA THR A 53 15.30 9.99 8.28
C THR A 53 14.38 8.76 8.19
N ILE A 54 13.12 8.90 8.58
CA ILE A 54 12.12 7.83 8.46
C ILE A 54 11.93 7.46 6.99
N ILE A 55 11.76 8.45 6.10
CA ILE A 55 11.60 8.21 4.66
C ILE A 55 12.84 7.50 4.11
N ALA A 56 14.04 8.00 4.41
CA ALA A 56 15.32 7.43 4.00
C ALA A 56 15.48 5.97 4.43
N ALA A 57 15.11 5.64 5.68
CA ALA A 57 15.19 4.28 6.21
C ALA A 57 14.23 3.31 5.49
N THR A 58 13.11 3.81 4.95
CA THR A 58 12.10 2.98 4.27
C THR A 58 12.34 2.79 2.77
N LEU A 59 13.12 3.66 2.13
CA LEU A 59 13.42 3.57 0.68
C LEU A 59 14.08 2.24 0.25
N PRO A 60 15.06 1.68 0.98
CA PRO A 60 15.64 0.39 0.62
C PRO A 60 14.59 -0.73 0.57
N PHE A 61 13.62 -0.73 1.50
CA PHE A 61 12.54 -1.72 1.52
C PHE A 61 11.60 -1.58 0.32
N GLN A 62 11.32 -0.34 -0.11
CA GLN A 62 10.53 -0.07 -1.32
C GLN A 62 11.25 -0.52 -2.59
N ALA A 63 12.57 -0.28 -2.67
CA ALA A 63 13.40 -0.74 -3.78
C ALA A 63 13.46 -2.28 -3.86
N ILE A 64 13.66 -2.95 -2.73
CA ILE A 64 13.66 -4.42 -2.68
C ILE A 64 12.28 -4.99 -3.03
N TYR A 65 11.18 -4.38 -2.58
CA TYR A 65 9.83 -4.76 -2.99
C TYR A 65 9.68 -4.72 -4.52
N PHE A 66 10.14 -3.63 -5.14
CA PHE A 66 10.11 -3.47 -6.59
C PHE A 66 10.96 -4.53 -7.30
N LEU A 67 12.17 -4.83 -6.82
CA LEU A 67 13.02 -5.88 -7.37
C LEU A 67 12.38 -7.27 -7.27
N ILE A 68 11.81 -7.63 -6.11
CA ILE A 68 11.10 -8.90 -5.92
C ILE A 68 9.93 -9.01 -6.89
N TYR A 69 9.17 -7.92 -7.05
CA TYR A 69 8.04 -7.87 -7.97
C TYR A 69 8.48 -8.09 -9.43
N THR A 70 9.45 -7.31 -9.91
CA THR A 70 9.98 -7.44 -11.27
C THR A 70 10.53 -8.83 -11.51
N PHE A 71 11.24 -9.41 -10.54
CA PHE A 71 11.75 -10.77 -10.63
C PHE A 71 10.63 -11.81 -10.75
N LEU A 72 9.54 -11.68 -9.96
CA LEU A 72 8.37 -12.55 -10.05
C LEU A 72 7.65 -12.42 -11.40
N LEU A 73 7.58 -11.21 -11.94
CA LEU A 73 6.97 -10.92 -13.24
C LEU A 73 7.79 -11.50 -14.39
N GLU A 74 9.10 -11.29 -14.38
CA GLU A 74 10.02 -11.76 -15.41
C GLU A 74 10.14 -13.29 -15.44
N ASN A 75 10.03 -13.93 -14.28
CA ASN A 75 10.12 -15.40 -14.15
C ASN A 75 8.76 -16.08 -13.97
N ASN A 76 7.68 -15.40 -14.37
CA ASN A 76 6.32 -15.93 -14.23
C ASN A 76 6.19 -17.27 -14.99
N GLY A 77 5.67 -18.29 -14.32
CA GLY A 77 5.56 -19.66 -14.86
C GLY A 77 6.85 -20.51 -14.83
N ARG A 78 8.03 -19.94 -14.56
CA ARG A 78 9.31 -20.68 -14.46
C ARG A 78 9.72 -21.00 -13.02
N LEU A 79 9.14 -20.28 -12.05
CA LEU A 79 9.43 -20.44 -10.63
C LEU A 79 8.56 -21.53 -9.97
N SER A 80 9.18 -22.35 -9.10
CA SER A 80 8.45 -23.28 -8.25
C SER A 80 7.49 -22.53 -7.31
N ARG A 81 6.30 -23.11 -7.08
CA ARG A 81 5.28 -22.57 -6.16
C ARG A 81 5.83 -22.25 -4.77
N HIS A 82 6.81 -23.03 -4.29
CA HIS A 82 7.47 -22.78 -3.01
C HIS A 82 8.30 -21.49 -3.01
N MET A 83 9.03 -21.21 -4.10
CA MET A 83 9.84 -20.00 -4.23
C MET A 83 8.95 -18.75 -4.29
N VAL A 84 7.89 -18.80 -5.09
CA VAL A 84 6.90 -17.71 -5.19
C VAL A 84 6.30 -17.37 -3.83
N LYS A 85 5.96 -18.39 -3.02
CA LYS A 85 5.41 -18.18 -1.68
C LYS A 85 6.42 -17.49 -0.75
N LYS A 86 7.70 -17.86 -0.79
CA LYS A 86 8.76 -17.20 0.00
C LYS A 86 8.96 -15.76 -0.44
N LEU A 87 9.04 -15.50 -1.75
CA LEU A 87 9.19 -14.14 -2.29
C LEU A 87 7.99 -13.25 -1.97
N ASN A 88 6.77 -13.78 -2.06
CA ASN A 88 5.57 -13.04 -1.67
C ASN A 88 5.56 -12.71 -0.17
N THR A 89 6.04 -13.63 0.69
CA THR A 89 6.15 -13.37 2.13
C THR A 89 7.16 -12.25 2.40
N ALA A 90 8.33 -12.30 1.75
CA ALA A 90 9.34 -11.24 1.84
C ALA A 90 8.80 -9.90 1.34
N SER A 91 8.13 -9.90 0.18
CA SER A 91 7.48 -8.72 -0.40
C SER A 91 6.44 -8.11 0.55
N ASN A 92 5.61 -8.92 1.20
CA ASN A 92 4.59 -8.44 2.13
C ASN A 92 5.22 -7.74 3.36
N VAL A 93 6.37 -8.24 3.83
CA VAL A 93 7.14 -7.59 4.92
C VAL A 93 7.72 -6.26 4.44
N CYS A 94 8.33 -6.22 3.24
CA CYS A 94 8.80 -4.97 2.65
C CYS A 94 7.67 -3.96 2.46
N GLN A 95 6.47 -4.42 2.09
CA GLN A 95 5.28 -3.60 1.92
C GLN A 95 4.86 -2.94 3.23
N LEU A 96 4.96 -3.64 4.37
CA LEU A 96 4.67 -3.09 5.69
C LEU A 96 5.61 -1.92 6.03
N PHE A 97 6.91 -2.10 5.84
CA PHE A 97 7.90 -1.04 6.07
C PHE A 97 7.75 0.11 5.05
N ALA A 98 7.37 -0.20 3.81
CA ALA A 98 7.09 0.82 2.80
C ALA A 98 5.94 1.74 3.23
N TYR A 99 4.85 1.19 3.79
CA TYR A 99 3.74 2.00 4.29
C TYR A 99 4.08 2.80 5.55
N ALA A 100 5.06 2.35 6.36
CA ALA A 100 5.54 3.14 7.49
C ALA A 100 6.12 4.50 7.06
N SER A 101 6.57 4.66 5.81
CA SER A 101 7.06 5.93 5.27
C SER A 101 5.99 7.03 5.29
N LEU A 102 4.70 6.67 5.25
CA LEU A 102 3.59 7.62 5.31
C LEU A 102 3.57 8.42 6.61
N VAL A 103 4.14 7.87 7.70
CA VAL A 103 4.31 8.59 8.96
C VAL A 103 5.29 9.75 8.79
N GLY A 104 6.41 9.52 8.11
CA GLY A 104 7.40 10.56 7.80
C GLY A 104 6.80 11.66 6.90
N VAL A 105 6.04 11.27 5.87
CA VAL A 105 5.32 12.22 5.00
C VAL A 105 4.31 13.05 5.78
N SER A 106 3.57 12.42 6.70
CA SER A 106 2.59 13.12 7.55
C SER A 106 3.25 14.14 8.48
N MET A 107 4.37 13.75 9.11
CA MET A 107 5.17 14.67 9.96
C MET A 107 5.68 15.87 9.16
N LEU A 108 6.13 15.63 7.93
CA LEU A 108 6.60 16.69 7.04
C LEU A 108 5.48 17.68 6.69
N TRP A 109 4.30 17.19 6.30
CA TRP A 109 3.17 18.07 6.00
C TRP A 109 2.70 18.87 7.20
N TYR A 110 2.75 18.28 8.40
CA TYR A 110 2.43 19.00 9.63
C TYR A 110 3.45 20.11 9.92
N ASN A 111 4.73 19.88 9.64
CA ASN A 111 5.78 20.89 9.76
C ASN A 111 5.63 22.02 8.73
N LEU A 112 5.16 21.71 7.51
CA LEU A 112 4.91 22.70 6.46
C LEU A 112 3.74 23.63 6.80
N SER A 113 2.61 23.06 7.22
CA SER A 113 1.44 23.83 7.65
C SER A 113 0.54 22.96 8.54
N THR A 114 0.24 23.46 9.74
CA THR A 114 -0.66 22.78 10.67
C THR A 114 -2.04 22.52 10.06
N TYR A 115 -2.55 23.42 9.20
CA TYR A 115 -3.81 23.22 8.49
C TYR A 115 -3.76 22.04 7.53
N VAL A 116 -2.67 21.91 6.76
CA VAL A 116 -2.47 20.80 5.82
C VAL A 116 -2.39 19.47 6.57
N GLY A 117 -1.61 19.43 7.66
CA GLY A 117 -1.47 18.24 8.48
C GLY A 117 -2.80 17.78 9.11
N VAL A 118 -3.57 18.70 9.68
CA VAL A 118 -4.87 18.38 10.30
C VAL A 118 -5.89 17.93 9.23
N ALA A 119 -5.95 18.62 8.08
CA ALA A 119 -6.85 18.23 6.99
C ALA A 119 -6.52 16.82 6.46
N PHE A 120 -5.24 16.47 6.35
CA PHE A 120 -4.80 15.14 5.95
C PHE A 120 -5.24 14.06 6.95
N LEU A 121 -5.06 14.30 8.25
CA LEU A 121 -5.47 13.35 9.29
C LEU A 121 -6.98 13.14 9.32
N ILE A 122 -7.77 14.21 9.26
CA ILE A 122 -9.24 14.12 9.22
C ILE A 122 -9.71 13.36 7.98
N SER A 123 -9.15 13.68 6.81
CA SER A 123 -9.50 13.01 5.55
C SER A 123 -9.14 11.52 5.59
N THR A 124 -7.99 11.17 6.16
CA THR A 124 -7.55 9.78 6.31
C THR A 124 -8.46 9.00 7.25
N ALA A 125 -8.85 9.59 8.38
CA ALA A 125 -9.81 8.98 9.31
C ALA A 125 -11.16 8.75 8.64
N PHE A 126 -11.67 9.75 7.91
CA PHE A 126 -12.93 9.63 7.17
C PHE A 126 -12.86 8.54 6.09
N ALA A 127 -11.77 8.47 5.32
CA ALA A 127 -11.57 7.42 4.34
C ALA A 127 -11.54 6.02 4.97
N MET A 128 -10.88 5.85 6.13
CA MET A 128 -10.89 4.57 6.84
C MET A 128 -12.29 4.17 7.31
N VAL A 129 -13.08 5.12 7.83
CA VAL A 129 -14.48 4.89 8.21
C VAL A 129 -15.31 4.48 7.00
N LEU A 130 -15.17 5.17 5.86
CA LEU A 130 -15.87 4.82 4.63
C LEU A 130 -15.51 3.42 4.13
N VAL A 131 -14.24 3.04 4.14
CA VAL A 131 -13.81 1.69 3.73
C VAL A 131 -14.39 0.64 4.67
N ARG A 132 -14.39 0.89 5.99
CA ARG A 132 -15.01 -0.01 6.96
C ARG A 132 -16.50 -0.14 6.74
N TYR A 133 -17.20 0.98 6.58
CA TYR A 133 -18.63 1.00 6.30
C TYR A 133 -18.96 0.22 5.03
N ALA A 134 -18.25 0.47 3.93
CA ALA A 134 -18.47 -0.21 2.65
C ALA A 134 -18.27 -1.73 2.76
N MET A 135 -17.26 -2.19 3.51
CA MET A 135 -17.05 -3.63 3.73
C MET A 135 -18.14 -4.25 4.61
N THR A 136 -18.62 -3.54 5.64
CA THR A 136 -19.72 -4.03 6.49
C THR A 136 -21.04 -4.10 5.72
N THR A 137 -21.33 -3.13 4.84
CA THR A 137 -22.52 -3.16 3.98
C THR A 137 -22.51 -4.35 3.01
N ASP A 138 -21.35 -4.75 2.49
CA ASP A 138 -21.22 -5.90 1.59
C ASP A 138 -21.50 -7.23 2.31
N ASP A 139 -21.05 -7.37 3.57
CA ASP A 139 -21.35 -8.53 4.41
C ASP A 139 -22.85 -8.61 4.75
N GLU A 140 -23.49 -7.50 5.12
CA GLU A 140 -24.93 -7.43 5.41
C GLU A 140 -25.78 -7.79 4.17
N SER A 141 -25.40 -7.27 3.00
CA SER A 141 -26.06 -7.57 1.72
C SER A 141 -25.92 -9.05 1.30
N ARG A 142 -24.77 -9.68 1.59
CA ARG A 142 -24.54 -11.10 1.32
C ARG A 142 -25.31 -12.01 2.27
N GLU A 143 -25.45 -11.62 3.53
CA GLU A 143 -26.24 -12.37 4.52
C GLU A 143 -27.74 -12.32 4.20
N GLU A 144 -28.27 -11.16 3.82
CA GLU A 144 -29.67 -11.02 3.38
C GLU A 144 -29.97 -11.84 2.11
N MET A 145 -29.07 -11.84 1.13
CA MET A 145 -29.24 -12.63 -0.10
C MET A 145 -29.21 -14.14 0.18
N ASN A 146 -28.38 -14.60 1.10
CA ASN A 146 -28.33 -16.01 1.52
C ASN A 146 -29.57 -16.44 2.32
N ALA A 147 -30.08 -15.57 3.21
CA ALA A 147 -31.30 -15.83 3.97
C ALA A 147 -32.54 -15.92 3.05
N THR A 148 -32.66 -15.03 2.08
CA THR A 148 -33.77 -15.03 1.11
C THR A 148 -33.74 -16.25 0.18
N ALA A 149 -32.54 -16.72 -0.18
CA ALA A 149 -32.36 -17.94 -0.98
C ALA A 149 -32.71 -19.23 -0.21
N THR A 150 -32.62 -19.23 1.12
CA THR A 150 -33.01 -20.37 1.95
C THR A 150 -34.51 -20.43 2.20
N GLU A 151 -35.20 -19.29 2.27
CA GLU A 151 -36.67 -19.24 2.39
C GLU A 151 -37.41 -19.60 1.09
N GLN A 152 -36.84 -19.33 -0.10
CA GLN A 152 -37.46 -19.70 -1.38
C GLN A 152 -37.20 -21.16 -1.81
N GLY A 153 -36.38 -21.90 -1.05
CA GLY A 153 -36.03 -23.30 -1.31
C GLY A 153 -36.74 -24.33 -0.40
N SER A 154 -37.64 -23.88 0.48
CA SER A 154 -38.48 -24.73 1.34
C SER A 154 -39.95 -24.66 0.94
#